data_AF-A0A2P5P6K9-F1
#
_entry.id   AF-A0A2P5P6K9-F1
#
_cell.length_a   1.000
_cell.length_b   1.000
_cell.length_c   1.000
_cell.angle_alpha   90.00
_cell.angle_beta   90.00
_cell.angle_gamma   90.00
#
_symmetry.space_group_name_H-M   'P 1'
#
loop_
_entity.id
_entity.type
_entity.pdbx_description
1 polymer ?
#
loop_
_entity_poly.entity_id
_entity_poly.type
_entity_poly.pdbx_seq_one_letter_code
_entity_poly.pdbx_strand_id
1 'polypeptide(L)'
;MSNDRSITVTITIKAPIARVWRALVDPELIKEYMGGAQVVTEWKPGGTIFWEGLWQGQPYRDKGQVIIFEPESRVKYTHYAPATGLPDRPENYHVLTYSLSDRGNATELVLLNENITTEAEQKYLESGWKIMLEELRRVAEQG
;
A
#
# COMPACT_ATOMS: atom_id res chain seq x y z
N MET A 1 6.06 -10.27 -24.46
CA MET A 1 6.12 -8.81 -24.32
C MET A 1 5.86 -8.52 -22.85
N SER A 2 6.84 -7.97 -22.14
CA SER A 2 6.69 -7.60 -20.74
C SER A 2 5.78 -6.37 -20.68
N ASN A 3 4.60 -6.50 -20.07
CA ASN A 3 3.70 -5.37 -19.87
C ASN A 3 4.20 -4.58 -18.65
N ASP A 4 5.04 -3.58 -18.87
CA ASP A 4 5.57 -2.70 -17.82
C ASP A 4 4.61 -1.53 -17.53
N ARG A 5 3.33 -1.79 -17.27
CA ARG A 5 2.42 -0.72 -16.83
C ARG A 5 2.61 -0.47 -15.33
N SER A 6 2.66 0.81 -14.99
CA SER A 6 2.66 1.29 -13.61
C SER A 6 1.78 2.53 -13.49
N ILE A 7 1.46 2.87 -12.24
CA ILE A 7 0.81 4.12 -11.87
C ILE A 7 1.56 4.73 -10.69
N THR A 8 1.62 6.06 -10.69
CA THR A 8 2.16 6.84 -9.59
C THR A 8 1.07 7.77 -9.08
N VAL A 9 0.80 7.72 -7.78
CA VAL A 9 -0.12 8.64 -7.10
C VAL A 9 0.66 9.38 -6.02
N THR A 10 0.55 10.69 -6.01
CA THR A 10 1.26 11.57 -5.06
C THR A 10 0.25 12.35 -4.23
N ILE A 11 0.51 12.49 -2.94
CA ILE A 11 -0.27 13.30 -2.02
C ILE A 11 0.64 14.06 -1.05
N THR A 12 0.24 15.28 -0.69
CA THR A 12 0.89 16.06 0.38
C THR A 12 0.05 15.95 1.64
N ILE A 13 0.70 15.62 2.76
CA ILE A 13 0.08 15.37 4.06
C ILE A 13 0.63 16.40 5.05
N LYS A 14 -0.23 17.15 5.71
CA LYS A 14 0.15 18.17 6.70
C LYS A 14 0.48 17.56 8.06
N ALA A 15 1.45 16.65 8.06
CA ALA A 15 1.97 16.00 9.25
C ALA A 15 3.48 15.77 9.10
N PRO A 16 4.23 15.68 10.22
CA PRO A 16 5.65 15.30 10.20
C PRO A 16 5.86 13.90 9.61
N ILE A 17 7.04 13.66 9.03
CA ILE A 17 7.36 12.40 8.35
C ILE A 17 7.20 11.17 9.24
N ALA A 18 7.58 11.27 10.52
CA ALA A 18 7.40 10.21 11.51
C ALA A 18 5.92 9.83 11.71
N ARG A 19 5.00 10.80 11.62
CA ARG A 19 3.56 10.56 11.77
C ARG A 19 2.99 9.84 10.55
N VAL A 20 3.39 10.26 9.36
CA VAL A 20 3.01 9.63 8.08
C VAL A 20 3.59 8.22 7.98
N TRP A 21 4.85 8.06 8.38
CA TRP A 21 5.49 6.75 8.47
C TRP A 21 4.74 5.81 9.40
N ARG A 22 4.38 6.28 10.60
CA ARG A 22 3.57 5.49 11.55
C ARG A 22 2.24 5.07 10.92
N ALA A 23 1.56 5.97 10.19
CA ALA A 23 0.31 5.61 9.50
C ALA A 23 0.50 4.50 8.46
N LEU A 24 1.67 4.40 7.81
CA LEU A 24 1.95 3.35 6.83
C LEU A 24 2.25 1.96 7.44
N VAL A 25 2.70 1.91 8.69
CA VAL A 25 3.30 0.69 9.26
C VAL A 25 2.63 0.21 10.55
N ASP A 26 1.89 1.07 11.24
CA ASP A 26 1.18 0.72 12.47
C ASP A 26 -0.14 0.01 12.12
N PRO A 27 -0.34 -1.26 12.53
CA PRO A 27 -1.53 -2.02 12.16
C PRO A 27 -2.84 -1.40 12.64
N GLU A 28 -2.84 -0.69 13.78
CA GLU A 28 -4.05 -0.03 14.28
C GLU A 28 -4.45 1.16 13.42
N LEU A 29 -3.46 1.94 12.95
CA LEU A 29 -3.72 3.06 12.04
C LEU A 29 -4.08 2.60 10.63
N ILE A 30 -3.42 1.54 10.14
CA ILE A 30 -3.73 0.96 8.82
C ILE A 30 -5.19 0.52 8.77
N LYS A 31 -5.67 -0.10 9.84
CA LYS A 31 -7.05 -0.55 9.97
C LYS A 31 -8.08 0.58 9.83
N GLU A 32 -7.75 1.80 10.27
CA GLU A 32 -8.65 2.95 10.19
C GLU A 32 -8.93 3.41 8.76
N TYR A 33 -7.93 3.38 7.87
CA TYR A 33 -8.10 3.82 6.48
C TYR A 33 -8.28 2.66 5.47
N MET A 34 -7.99 1.41 5.86
CA MET A 34 -8.24 0.21 5.03
C MET A 34 -9.55 -0.51 5.38
N GLY A 35 -10.55 0.23 5.90
CA GLY A 35 -11.90 -0.31 6.09
C GLY A 35 -11.97 -1.48 7.09
N GLY A 36 -11.11 -1.50 8.10
CA GLY A 36 -11.07 -2.56 9.11
C GLY A 36 -10.15 -3.75 8.79
N ALA A 37 -9.47 -3.74 7.64
CA ALA A 37 -8.48 -4.76 7.31
C ALA A 37 -7.32 -4.76 8.31
N GLN A 38 -6.88 -5.94 8.71
CA GLN A 38 -5.72 -6.14 9.58
C GLN A 38 -4.50 -6.46 8.74
N VAL A 39 -3.43 -5.70 8.95
CA VAL A 39 -2.13 -5.96 8.34
C VAL A 39 -1.24 -6.65 9.35
N VAL A 40 -0.80 -7.86 9.01
CA VAL A 40 0.06 -8.69 9.86
C VAL A 40 1.41 -8.84 9.19
N THR A 41 2.43 -8.23 9.78
CA THR A 41 3.80 -8.22 9.25
C THR A 41 4.78 -7.80 10.34
N GLU A 42 6.01 -8.31 10.27
CA GLU A 42 7.13 -7.88 11.11
C GLU A 42 7.90 -6.69 10.50
N TRP A 43 7.50 -6.23 9.31
CA TRP A 43 8.18 -5.15 8.58
C TRP A 43 9.69 -5.38 8.40
N LYS A 44 10.07 -6.61 8.08
CA LYS A 44 11.46 -7.00 7.82
C LYS A 44 11.64 -7.37 6.35
N PRO A 45 12.70 -6.90 5.66
CA PRO A 45 13.00 -7.35 4.30
C PRO A 45 13.05 -8.89 4.21
N GLY A 46 12.37 -9.45 3.21
CA GLY A 46 12.16 -10.88 3.03
C GLY A 46 11.01 -11.47 3.86
N GLY A 47 10.47 -10.71 4.82
CA GLY A 47 9.35 -11.12 5.68
C GLY A 47 8.01 -11.10 4.94
N THR A 48 7.09 -11.96 5.38
CA THR A 48 5.74 -12.05 4.83
C THR A 48 4.85 -10.94 5.38
N ILE A 49 3.98 -10.43 4.53
CA ILE A 49 2.89 -9.52 4.89
C ILE A 49 1.55 -10.19 4.52
N PHE A 50 0.59 -10.11 5.43
CA PHE A 50 -0.79 -10.53 5.19
C PHE A 50 -1.74 -9.35 5.35
N TRP A 51 -2.78 -9.31 4.51
CA TRP A 51 -3.93 -8.44 4.69
C TRP A 51 -5.16 -9.31 4.91
N GLU A 52 -5.79 -9.16 6.06
CA GLU A 52 -6.89 -10.01 6.51
C GLU A 52 -8.13 -9.16 6.80
N GLY A 53 -9.30 -9.63 6.39
CA GLY A 53 -10.53 -8.89 6.62
C GLY A 53 -11.77 -9.64 6.17
N LEU A 54 -12.90 -8.93 6.16
CA LEU A 54 -14.18 -9.44 5.67
C LEU A 54 -14.56 -8.70 4.40
N TRP A 55 -14.75 -9.43 3.31
CA TRP A 55 -15.30 -8.93 2.06
C TRP A 55 -16.68 -9.54 1.82
N GLN A 56 -17.72 -8.72 1.79
CA GLN A 56 -19.12 -9.17 1.67
C GLN A 56 -19.51 -10.26 2.71
N GLY A 57 -18.96 -10.15 3.92
CA GLY A 57 -19.17 -11.12 5.00
C GLY A 57 -18.34 -12.41 4.90
N GLN A 58 -17.53 -12.58 3.84
CA GLN A 58 -16.60 -13.69 3.70
C GLN A 58 -15.18 -13.29 4.12
N PRO A 59 -14.46 -14.12 4.89
CA PRO A 59 -13.07 -13.84 5.20
C PRO A 59 -12.21 -13.87 3.95
N TYR A 60 -11.32 -12.90 3.80
CA TYR A 60 -10.27 -12.91 2.78
C TYR A 60 -8.90 -12.80 3.45
N ARG A 61 -7.89 -13.29 2.75
CA ARG A 61 -6.49 -13.21 3.15
C ARG A 61 -5.61 -13.04 1.93
N ASP A 62 -5.12 -11.83 1.75
CA ASP A 62 -4.12 -11.52 0.74
C ASP A 62 -2.73 -11.66 1.35
N LYS A 63 -1.72 -11.83 0.50
CA LYS A 63 -0.34 -12.05 0.95
C LYS A 63 0.68 -11.35 0.10
N GLY A 64 1.86 -11.18 0.65
CA GLY A 64 2.97 -10.52 -0.01
C GLY A 64 4.28 -10.72 0.73
N GLN A 65 5.31 -10.04 0.25
CA GLN A 65 6.62 -10.03 0.85
C GLN A 65 7.17 -8.61 0.91
N VAL A 66 7.73 -8.23 2.06
CA VAL A 66 8.46 -6.97 2.22
C VAL A 66 9.78 -7.07 1.47
N ILE A 67 10.02 -6.12 0.56
CA ILE A 67 11.25 -6.02 -0.24
C ILE A 67 12.20 -4.99 0.37
N ILE A 68 11.67 -3.79 0.68
CA ILE A 68 12.43 -2.68 1.28
C ILE A 68 11.66 -2.19 2.50
N PHE A 69 12.38 -1.92 3.59
CA PHE A 69 11.85 -1.25 4.76
C PHE A 69 12.90 -0.30 5.32
N GLU A 70 12.77 0.97 5.00
CA GLU A 70 13.66 2.06 5.38
C GLU A 70 12.83 3.07 6.20
N PRO A 71 12.95 3.05 7.54
CA PRO A 71 12.19 3.92 8.43
C PRO A 71 12.17 5.39 8.00
N GLU A 72 10.97 5.98 8.02
CA GLU A 72 10.72 7.38 7.65
C GLU A 72 11.17 7.77 6.24
N SER A 73 11.38 6.80 5.35
CA SER A 73 11.83 7.07 3.98
C SER A 73 11.05 6.25 2.97
N ARG A 74 11.06 4.92 3.07
CA ARG A 74 10.53 4.08 2.00
C ARG A 74 10.14 2.70 2.48
N VAL A 75 9.00 2.21 2.00
CA VAL A 75 8.59 0.81 2.14
C VAL A 75 8.17 0.26 0.79
N LYS A 76 8.68 -0.92 0.45
CA LYS A 76 8.37 -1.63 -0.80
C LYS A 76 7.95 -3.06 -0.48
N TYR A 77 6.86 -3.52 -1.06
CA TYR A 77 6.38 -4.88 -0.88
C TYR A 77 5.63 -5.39 -2.11
N THR A 78 5.50 -6.71 -2.20
CA THR A 78 4.62 -7.36 -3.17
C THR A 78 3.21 -7.54 -2.59
N HIS A 79 2.20 -7.62 -3.44
CA HIS A 79 0.82 -7.89 -3.05
C HIS A 79 0.18 -8.86 -4.05
N TYR A 80 -0.41 -9.94 -3.54
CA TYR A 80 -1.15 -10.93 -4.29
C TYR A 80 -2.46 -11.27 -3.57
N ALA A 81 -3.55 -11.20 -4.34
CA ALA A 81 -4.88 -11.55 -3.89
C ALA A 81 -5.31 -12.88 -4.51
N PRO A 82 -5.41 -13.97 -3.70
CA PRO A 82 -5.90 -15.27 -4.18
C PRO A 82 -7.29 -15.20 -4.83
N ALA A 83 -8.12 -14.23 -4.41
CA ALA A 83 -9.47 -14.00 -4.94
C ALA A 83 -9.49 -13.68 -6.44
N THR A 84 -8.38 -13.27 -7.04
CA THR A 84 -8.25 -13.06 -8.49
C THR A 84 -8.35 -14.35 -9.29
N GLY A 85 -8.14 -15.52 -8.66
CA GLY A 85 -8.09 -16.82 -9.33
C GLY A 85 -6.82 -17.04 -10.18
N LEU A 86 -5.90 -16.08 -10.20
CA LEU A 86 -4.64 -16.20 -10.93
C LEU A 86 -3.66 -17.13 -10.20
N PRO A 87 -2.79 -17.86 -10.91
CA PRO A 87 -1.76 -18.68 -10.29
C PRO A 87 -0.89 -17.86 -9.34
N ASP A 88 -0.51 -18.45 -8.21
CA ASP A 88 0.45 -17.85 -7.29
C ASP A 88 1.86 -17.87 -7.90
N ARG A 89 2.16 -16.85 -8.69
CA ARG A 89 3.43 -16.69 -9.39
C ARG A 89 3.83 -15.22 -9.43
N PRO A 90 5.13 -14.89 -9.44
CA PRO A 90 5.61 -13.51 -9.38
C PRO A 90 4.98 -12.57 -10.41
N GLU A 91 4.63 -13.09 -11.60
CA GLU A 91 3.97 -12.29 -12.64
C GLU A 91 2.59 -11.73 -12.23
N ASN A 92 1.95 -12.32 -11.23
CA ASN A 92 0.61 -11.94 -10.77
C ASN A 92 0.64 -11.13 -9.47
N TYR A 93 1.83 -10.73 -8.99
CA TYR A 93 1.97 -9.87 -7.82
C TYR A 93 2.10 -8.42 -8.26
N HIS A 94 1.28 -7.54 -7.70
CA HIS A 94 1.60 -6.13 -7.76
C HIS A 94 2.82 -5.84 -6.89
N VAL A 95 3.54 -4.79 -7.25
CA VAL A 95 4.65 -4.29 -6.45
C VAL A 95 4.35 -2.86 -6.05
N LEU A 96 4.19 -2.61 -4.75
CA LEU A 96 3.89 -1.30 -4.20
C LEU A 96 5.14 -0.71 -3.57
N THR A 97 5.45 0.53 -3.93
CA THR A 97 6.52 1.33 -3.32
C THR A 97 5.94 2.64 -2.80
N TYR A 98 6.01 2.84 -1.48
CA TYR A 98 5.67 4.09 -0.81
C TYR A 98 6.98 4.82 -0.50
N SER A 99 7.12 6.06 -0.96
CA SER A 99 8.28 6.92 -0.68
C SER A 99 7.82 8.20 0.00
N LEU A 100 8.50 8.57 1.08
CA LEU A 100 8.27 9.78 1.85
C LEU A 100 9.37 10.79 1.58
N SER A 101 9.00 12.06 1.49
CA SER A 101 9.94 13.18 1.43
C SER A 101 9.45 14.31 2.33
N ASP A 102 10.35 14.83 3.16
CA ASP A 102 10.07 15.98 4.00
C ASP A 102 9.90 17.25 3.14
N ARG A 103 8.85 18.01 3.43
CA ARG A 103 8.51 19.32 2.82
C ARG A 103 8.41 20.41 3.89
N GLY A 104 9.12 20.26 5.01
CA GLY A 104 9.18 21.22 6.11
C GLY A 104 8.05 21.01 7.11
N ASN A 105 6.88 21.62 6.86
CA ASN A 105 5.70 21.46 7.72
C ASN A 105 4.71 20.40 7.22
N ALA A 106 5.11 19.64 6.20
CA ALA A 106 4.31 18.62 5.56
C ALA A 106 5.22 17.51 5.04
N THR A 107 4.63 16.38 4.70
CA THR A 107 5.30 15.25 4.08
C THR A 107 4.67 14.98 2.71
N GLU A 108 5.49 14.81 1.69
CA GLU A 108 5.05 14.28 0.41
C GLU A 108 5.13 12.75 0.45
N LEU A 109 4.03 12.09 0.12
CA LEU A 109 3.93 10.65 -0.03
C LEU A 109 3.71 10.32 -1.51
N VAL A 110 4.58 9.49 -2.07
CA VAL A 110 4.48 8.96 -3.44
C VAL A 110 4.26 7.45 -3.37
N LEU A 111 3.16 6.99 -3.96
CA LEU A 111 2.86 5.57 -4.18
C LEU A 111 3.10 5.21 -5.65
N LEU A 112 4.02 4.29 -5.89
CA LEU A 112 4.21 3.62 -7.18
C LEU A 112 3.63 2.21 -7.09
N ASN A 113 2.70 1.87 -7.99
CA ASN A 113 2.19 0.51 -8.19
C ASN A 113 2.67 0.00 -9.56
N GLU A 114 3.43 -1.08 -9.54
CA GLU A 114 3.99 -1.73 -10.73
C GLU A 114 3.29 -3.06 -11.03
N ASN A 115 3.61 -3.66 -12.17
CA ASN A 115 3.08 -4.93 -12.64
C ASN A 115 1.55 -4.92 -12.82
N ILE A 116 1.06 -3.97 -13.62
CA ILE A 116 -0.35 -3.84 -14.00
C ILE A 116 -0.55 -4.47 -15.37
N THR A 117 -1.55 -5.34 -15.50
CA THR A 117 -1.69 -6.18 -16.69
C THR A 117 -2.54 -5.54 -17.78
N THR A 118 -3.54 -4.72 -17.40
CA THR A 118 -4.49 -4.11 -18.34
C THR A 118 -4.73 -2.63 -18.08
N GLU A 119 -5.18 -1.88 -19.09
CA GLU A 119 -5.55 -0.46 -18.94
C GLU A 119 -6.79 -0.27 -18.05
N ALA A 120 -7.72 -1.23 -18.07
CA ALA A 120 -8.90 -1.20 -17.21
C ALA A 120 -8.51 -1.31 -15.73
N GLU A 121 -7.61 -2.26 -15.42
CA GLU A 121 -7.02 -2.42 -14.10
C GLU A 121 -6.24 -1.15 -13.68
N GLN A 122 -5.47 -0.56 -14.59
CA GLN A 122 -4.72 0.67 -14.34
C GLN A 122 -5.63 1.81 -13.85
N LYS A 123 -6.74 2.08 -14.55
CA LYS A 123 -7.70 3.13 -14.18
C LYS A 123 -8.42 2.84 -12.86
N TYR A 124 -8.75 1.57 -12.64
CA TYR A 124 -9.37 1.11 -11.40
C TYR A 124 -8.44 1.31 -10.20
N LEU A 125 -7.20 0.83 -10.30
CA LEU A 125 -6.18 0.97 -9.26
C LEU A 125 -5.84 2.45 -9.01
N GLU A 126 -5.69 3.27 -10.04
CA GLU A 126 -5.37 4.70 -9.87
C GLU A 126 -6.46 5.42 -9.07
N SER A 127 -7.73 5.14 -9.36
CA SER A 127 -8.86 5.72 -8.63
C SER A 127 -8.93 5.21 -7.18
N GLY A 128 -8.74 3.91 -6.98
CA GLY A 128 -8.71 3.29 -5.66
C GLY A 128 -7.58 3.82 -4.77
N TRP A 129 -6.37 3.97 -5.33
CA TRP A 129 -5.23 4.50 -4.60
C TRP A 129 -5.40 5.96 -4.23
N LYS A 130 -5.99 6.79 -5.08
CA LYS A 130 -6.32 8.18 -4.71
C LYS A 130 -7.24 8.22 -3.49
N ILE A 131 -8.29 7.40 -3.45
CA ILE A 131 -9.21 7.34 -2.30
C ILE A 131 -8.49 6.85 -1.05
N MET A 132 -7.72 5.76 -1.14
CA MET A 132 -6.98 5.21 -0.01
C MET A 132 -5.98 6.21 0.58
N LEU A 133 -5.22 6.90 -0.27
CA LEU A 133 -4.25 7.90 0.17
C LEU A 133 -4.90 9.12 0.83
N GLU A 134 -6.09 9.52 0.40
CA GLU A 134 -6.87 10.57 1.04
C GLU A 134 -7.31 10.18 2.47
N GLU A 135 -7.75 8.93 2.68
CA GLU A 135 -8.06 8.43 4.02
C GLU A 135 -6.81 8.27 4.90
N LEU A 136 -5.69 7.81 4.33
CA LEU A 136 -4.41 7.79 5.03
C LEU A 136 -4.00 9.20 5.46
N ARG A 137 -4.13 10.20 4.58
CA ARG A 137 -3.87 11.61 4.93
C ARG A 137 -4.72 12.03 6.11
N ARG A 138 -6.02 11.74 6.09
CA ARG A 138 -6.96 12.07 7.18
C ARG A 138 -6.50 11.45 8.51
N VAL A 139 -6.14 10.17 8.53
CA VAL A 139 -5.64 9.49 9.74
C VAL A 139 -4.31 10.08 10.20
N ALA A 140 -3.39 10.38 9.28
CA ALA A 140 -2.08 10.94 9.60
C ALA A 140 -2.17 12.37 10.17
N GLU A 141 -3.09 13.20 9.68
CA GLU A 141 -3.26 14.59 10.15
C GLU A 141 -4.01 14.70 11.50
N GLN A 142 -4.69 13.64 11.95
CA GLN A 142 -5.52 13.64 13.17
C GLN A 142 -4.76 13.38 14.48
N GLY A 143 -3.51 12.95 14.43
CA GLY A 143 -2.72 12.65 15.65
C GLY A 143 -1.36 13.30 15.63
#